data_AF-A0A0F9JF11-F1
#
_entry.id   AF-A0A0F9JF11-F1
#
_cell.length_a   1.000
_cell.length_b   1.000
_cell.length_c   1.000
_cell.angle_alpha   90.00
_cell.angle_beta   90.00
_cell.angle_gamma   90.00
#
_symmetry.space_group_name_H-M   'P 1'
#
loop_
_entity.id
_entity.type
_entity.pdbx_description
1 polymer ?
#
loop_
_entity_poly.entity_id
_entity_poly.type
_entity_poly.pdbx_seq_one_letter_code
_entity_poly.pdbx_strand_id
1 'polypeptide(L)'
;MAARATLQGLLQDDGGLVSQVRFEWGSSRAYGMITPWQPGMVTGDTFSAELTGLGIGTYHYRAVALNAKGYGYGNDQIFSTGVQAWPISLVEYEQLHSLGVG
;
A
#
# COMPACT_ATOMS: atom_id res chain seq x y z
N MET A 1 1.74 -4.96 -17.18
CA MET A 1 1.34 -5.66 -15.95
C MET A 1 0.76 -4.63 -15.00
N ALA A 2 -0.41 -4.89 -14.43
CA ALA A 2 -1.01 -4.01 -13.43
C ALA A 2 -0.72 -4.58 -12.04
N ALA A 3 -0.15 -3.76 -11.17
CA ALA A 3 0.06 -4.07 -9.76
C ALA A 3 -1.10 -3.53 -8.90
N ARG A 4 -1.14 -3.99 -7.65
CA ARG A 4 -2.02 -3.48 -6.60
C ARG A 4 -1.20 -3.18 -5.33
N ALA A 5 -1.68 -2.25 -4.53
CA ALA A 5 -1.09 -1.91 -3.24
C ALA A 5 -2.18 -1.58 -2.24
N THR A 6 -1.99 -1.97 -0.97
CA THR A 6 -2.89 -1.59 0.12
C THR A 6 -2.24 -0.50 0.94
N LEU A 7 -2.83 0.69 0.92
CA LEU A 7 -2.44 1.79 1.80
C LEU A 7 -3.03 1.55 3.19
N GLN A 8 -2.25 1.88 4.22
CA GLN A 8 -2.69 1.77 5.61
C GLN A 8 -2.47 3.09 6.33
N GLY A 9 -3.35 3.38 7.27
CA GLY A 9 -3.33 4.60 8.06
C GLY A 9 -3.82 4.34 9.48
N LEU A 10 -3.36 5.18 10.40
CA LEU A 10 -3.80 5.26 11.79
C LEU A 10 -4.22 6.71 12.05
N LEU A 11 -5.45 6.91 12.52
CA LEU A 11 -5.90 8.22 12.98
C LEU A 11 -5.36 8.44 14.40
N GLN A 12 -4.21 9.10 14.51
CA GLN A 12 -3.53 9.28 15.81
C GLN A 12 -4.23 10.27 16.74
N ASP A 13 -4.89 11.28 16.16
CA ASP A 13 -5.64 12.31 16.90
C ASP A 13 -6.74 12.86 15.98
N ASP A 14 -7.98 12.79 16.43
CA ASP A 14 -9.17 13.33 15.77
C ASP A 14 -9.57 14.71 16.32
N GLY A 15 -8.79 15.25 17.27
CA GLY A 15 -9.10 16.48 17.97
C GLY A 15 -10.40 16.39 18.77
N GLY A 16 -10.85 15.20 19.15
CA GLY A 16 -12.09 14.97 19.91
C GLY A 16 -13.38 15.10 19.08
N LEU A 17 -13.31 15.01 17.76
CA LEU A 17 -14.48 14.96 16.88
C LEU A 17 -14.34 13.85 15.84
N VAL A 18 -15.41 13.08 15.66
CA VAL A 18 -15.51 12.05 14.62
C VAL A 18 -15.10 12.63 13.28
N SER A 19 -14.19 11.92 12.61
CA SER A 19 -13.58 12.31 11.36
C SER A 19 -13.99 11.37 10.22
N GLN A 20 -13.89 11.87 9.00
CA GLN A 20 -13.76 11.03 7.82
C GLN A 20 -12.30 11.04 7.36
N VAL A 21 -11.83 9.92 6.84
CA VAL A 21 -10.44 9.75 6.40
C VAL A 21 -10.34 9.30 4.95
N ARG A 22 -9.24 9.62 4.29
CA ARG A 22 -8.89 9.11 2.97
C ARG A 22 -7.37 9.13 2.78
N PHE A 23 -6.90 8.65 1.64
CA PHE A 23 -5.53 8.85 1.19
C PHE A 23 -5.48 9.79 -0.02
N GLU A 24 -4.48 10.64 -0.04
CA GLU A 24 -3.97 11.29 -1.24
C GLU A 24 -2.73 10.54 -1.70
N TRP A 25 -2.61 10.28 -3.01
CA TRP A 25 -1.50 9.51 -3.56
C TRP A 25 -1.13 9.95 -4.98
N GLY A 26 0.05 9.56 -5.44
CA GLY A 26 0.54 9.84 -6.80
C GLY A 26 2.00 9.44 -7.00
N SER A 27 2.56 9.71 -8.17
CA SER A 27 3.97 9.41 -8.50
C SER A 27 4.97 10.43 -7.93
N SER A 28 4.49 11.44 -7.22
CA SER A 28 5.31 12.47 -6.58
C SER A 28 4.63 13.00 -5.32
N ARG A 29 5.34 13.83 -4.55
CA ARG A 29 4.80 14.52 -3.37
C ARG A 29 3.70 15.56 -3.67
N ALA A 30 3.46 15.88 -4.94
CA ALA A 30 2.29 16.64 -5.33
C ALA A 30 1.00 15.79 -5.27
N TYR A 31 1.14 14.48 -5.09
CA TYR A 31 0.05 13.50 -5.11
C TYR A 31 -0.73 13.63 -6.44
N GLY A 32 -2.02 13.94 -6.37
CA GLY A 32 -2.89 14.18 -7.54
C GLY A 32 -4.07 13.23 -7.65
N MET A 33 -4.05 12.12 -6.91
CA MET A 33 -5.13 11.15 -6.83
C MET A 33 -5.63 11.02 -5.39
N ILE A 34 -6.89 10.63 -5.23
CA ILE A 34 -7.53 10.44 -3.93
C ILE A 34 -8.26 9.11 -3.87
N THR A 35 -8.32 8.52 -2.68
CA THR A 35 -9.27 7.44 -2.39
C THR A 35 -10.62 8.05 -1.95
N PRO A 36 -11.72 7.28 -2.00
CA PRO A 36 -12.97 7.70 -1.39
C PRO A 36 -12.83 8.00 0.11
N TRP A 37 -13.71 8.86 0.62
CA TRP A 37 -13.82 9.12 2.05
C TRP A 37 -14.39 7.93 2.79
N GLN A 38 -13.82 7.63 3.96
CA GLN A 38 -14.28 6.63 4.92
C GLN A 38 -14.76 7.38 6.18
N PRO A 39 -16.07 7.43 6.46
CA PRO A 39 -16.59 8.19 7.59
C PRO A 39 -16.47 7.42 8.91
N GLY A 40 -16.67 8.13 10.02
CA GLY A 40 -16.91 7.49 11.33
C GLY A 40 -15.66 7.10 12.10
N MET A 41 -14.50 7.67 11.77
CA MET A 41 -13.23 7.35 12.41
C MET A 41 -12.99 8.23 13.65
N VAL A 42 -12.42 7.65 14.69
CA VAL A 42 -11.97 8.33 15.91
C VAL A 42 -10.50 8.05 16.21
N THR A 43 -9.95 8.76 17.19
CA THR A 43 -8.57 8.54 17.66
C THR A 43 -8.31 7.07 17.98
N GLY A 44 -7.26 6.52 17.38
CA GLY A 44 -6.84 5.12 17.54
C GLY A 44 -7.33 4.19 16.43
N ASP A 45 -8.29 4.62 15.60
CA ASP A 45 -8.78 3.79 14.51
C ASP A 45 -7.76 3.62 13.40
N THR A 46 -7.72 2.41 12.85
CA THR A 46 -6.94 2.11 11.64
C THR A 46 -7.86 2.03 10.44
N PHE A 47 -7.33 2.41 9.28
CA PHE A 47 -8.07 2.37 8.03
C PHE A 47 -7.14 2.01 6.87
N SER A 48 -7.73 1.53 5.77
CA SER A 48 -6.96 1.09 4.61
C SER A 48 -7.69 1.36 3.30
N ALA A 49 -6.95 1.36 2.20
CA ALA A 49 -7.50 1.46 0.86
C ALA A 49 -6.68 0.65 -0.13
N GLU A 50 -7.34 -0.16 -0.96
CA GLU A 50 -6.69 -0.88 -2.05
C GLU A 50 -6.61 0.01 -3.31
N LEU A 51 -5.40 0.13 -3.85
CA LEU A 51 -5.13 0.72 -5.15
C LEU A 51 -4.92 -0.40 -6.15
N THR A 52 -5.52 -0.28 -7.33
CA THR A 52 -5.41 -1.25 -8.42
C THR A 52 -4.95 -0.54 -9.71
N GLY A 53 -4.51 -1.31 -10.71
CA GLY A 53 -4.13 -0.74 -12.00
C GLY A 53 -2.78 0.00 -11.99
N LEU A 54 -1.94 -0.22 -10.97
CA LEU A 54 -0.69 0.52 -10.82
C LEU A 54 0.37 0.04 -11.82
N GLY A 55 1.06 0.97 -12.47
CA GLY A 55 2.27 0.68 -13.24
C GLY A 55 3.48 0.50 -12.32
N ILE A 56 4.54 -0.14 -12.82
CA ILE A 56 5.82 -0.27 -12.08
C ILE A 56 6.37 1.13 -11.78
N GLY A 57 6.80 1.34 -10.54
CA GLY A 57 7.32 2.64 -10.11
C GLY A 57 7.25 2.85 -8.60
N THR A 58 7.63 4.05 -8.20
CA THR A 58 7.56 4.55 -6.82
C THR A 58 6.41 5.55 -6.71
N TYR A 59 5.63 5.41 -5.65
CA TYR A 59 4.46 6.22 -5.38
C TYR A 59 4.55 6.81 -3.98
N HIS A 60 4.01 8.01 -3.85
CA HIS A 60 3.85 8.75 -2.61
C HIS A 60 2.39 8.69 -2.19
N TYR A 61 2.15 8.63 -0.88
CA TYR A 61 0.82 8.78 -0.32
C TYR A 61 0.85 9.44 1.05
N ARG A 62 -0.27 10.04 1.45
CA ARG A 62 -0.50 10.53 2.82
C ARG A 62 -1.93 10.28 3.24
N ALA A 63 -2.14 10.09 4.53
CA ALA A 63 -3.46 10.12 5.15
C ALA A 63 -4.00 11.56 5.20
N VAL A 64 -5.30 11.71 5.05
CA VAL A 64 -6.04 12.97 5.25
C VAL A 64 -7.23 12.67 6.15
N ALA A 65 -7.37 13.45 7.22
CA ALA A 65 -8.54 13.44 8.10
C ALA A 65 -9.31 14.76 7.92
N LEU A 66 -10.63 14.69 7.96
CA LEU A 66 -11.52 15.85 7.90
C LEU A 66 -12.63 15.71 8.94
N ASN A 67 -12.81 16.75 9.74
CA ASN A 67 -13.96 16.90 10.63
C ASN A 67 -14.41 18.37 10.67
N ALA A 68 -15.30 18.72 11.60
CA ALA A 68 -15.82 20.08 11.72
C ALA A 68 -14.76 21.13 12.12
N LYS A 69 -13.58 20.72 12.63
CA LYS A 69 -12.44 21.61 12.91
C LYS A 69 -11.55 21.84 11.69
N GLY A 70 -11.71 21.06 10.63
CA GLY A 70 -10.98 21.19 9.38
C GLY A 70 -10.16 19.95 9.03
N TYR A 71 -9.08 20.17 8.28
CA TYR A 71 -8.23 19.12 7.75
C TYR A 71 -7.01 18.84 8.63
N GLY A 72 -6.70 17.57 8.80
CA GLY A 72 -5.42 17.06 9.28
C GLY A 72 -4.72 16.26 8.18
N TYR A 73 -3.39 16.38 8.11
CA TYR A 73 -2.58 15.69 7.10
C TYR A 73 -1.50 14.84 7.78
N GLY A 74 -1.40 13.59 7.35
CA GLY A 74 -0.30 12.72 7.75
C GLY A 74 1.00 13.03 7.00
N ASN A 75 2.10 12.43 7.47
CA ASN A 75 3.38 12.49 6.79
C ASN A 75 3.35 11.76 5.43
N ASP A 76 4.20 12.22 4.51
CA ASP A 76 4.46 11.54 3.25
C ASP A 76 5.02 10.13 3.51
N GLN A 77 4.42 9.13 2.87
CA GLN A 77 4.84 7.74 2.87
C GLN A 77 5.10 7.29 1.44
N ILE A 78 5.98 6.29 1.26
CA ILE A 78 6.41 5.82 -0.04
C ILE A 78 6.18 4.32 -0.14
N PHE A 79 5.71 3.85 -1.29
CA PHE A 79 5.75 2.45 -1.66
C PHE A 79 6.20 2.29 -3.11
N SER A 80 6.72 1.11 -3.44
CA SER A 80 7.14 0.77 -4.78
C SER A 80 6.39 -0.45 -5.27
N THR A 81 5.93 -0.41 -6.52
CA THR A 81 5.39 -1.58 -7.21
C THR A 81 6.44 -2.07 -8.20
N GLY A 82 6.84 -3.33 -8.09
CA GLY A 82 7.74 -4.00 -9.01
C GLY A 82 7.10 -5.20 -9.67
N VAL A 83 7.84 -5.84 -10.58
CA VAL A 83 7.55 -7.22 -10.97
C VAL A 83 7.91 -8.13 -9.80
N GLN A 84 6.96 -8.94 -9.35
CA GLN A 84 7.25 -10.01 -8.40
C GLN A 84 8.07 -11.08 -9.13
N ALA A 85 9.41 -11.01 -9.02
CA ALA A 85 10.28 -12.06 -9.50
C ALA A 85 10.16 -13.24 -8.53
N TRP A 86 9.56 -14.33 -8.99
CA TRP A 86 9.66 -15.60 -8.27
C TRP A 86 11.12 -16.06 -8.35
N PRO A 87 11.79 -16.37 -7.22
CA PRO A 87 13.07 -17.06 -7.30
C PRO A 87 12.79 -18.41 -7.95
N ILE A 88 13.31 -18.63 -9.16
CA ILE A 88 13.32 -19.96 -9.75
C ILE A 88 14.36 -20.75 -8.95
N SER A 89 13.91 -21.57 -7.99
CA SER A 89 14.75 -22.63 -7.43
C SER A 89 14.83 -23.75 -8.47
N LEU A 90 15.88 -23.76 -9.29
CA LEU A 90 16.24 -24.93 -10.07
C LEU A 90 16.75 -25.98 -9.06
N VAL A 91 15.99 -27.05 -8.85
CA VAL A 91 16.56 -28.25 -8.24
C VAL A 91 17.39 -28.89 -9.35
N GLU A 92 18.72 -28.89 -9.22
CA GLU A 92 19.57 -29.66 -10.13
C GLU A 92 19.14 -31.13 -10.06
N TYR A 93 18.67 -31.69 -11.17
CA TYR A 93 18.53 -33.13 -11.32
C TYR A 93 19.89 -33.72 -11.71
N GLU A 94 20.80 -33.75 -10.74
CA GLU A 94 21.97 -34.63 -10.80
C GLU A 94 21.72 -35.72 -9.77
N GLN A 95 21.21 -36.85 -10.24
CA GLN A 95 21.67 -38.22 -9.93
C GLN A 95 20.95 -39.17 -10.90
N LEU A 96 21.37 -39.13 -12.17
CA LEU A 96 21.09 -40.19 -13.14
C LEU A 96 21.94 -41.42 -12.81
N HIS A 97 21.26 -42.56 -12.67
CA HIS A 97 21.72 -43.92 -13.00
C HIS A 97 23.13 -44.35 -12.56
N SER A 98 23.18 -45.11 -11.45
CA SER A 98 24.09 -46.25 -11.36
C SER A 98 23.37 -47.49 -11.92
N LEU A 99 23.53 -47.75 -13.22
CA LEU A 99 23.24 -49.07 -13.79
C LEU A 99 24.34 -50.03 -13.32
N GLY A 100 24.07 -50.78 -12.25
CA GLY A 100 24.85 -51.96 -11.88
C GLY A 100 24.25 -53.20 -12.55
N VAL A 101 24.71 -53.52 -13.76
CA VAL A 101 24.65 -54.88 -14.31
C VAL A 101 25.94 -55.59 -13.89
N GLY A 102 25.78 -56.68 -13.15
CA GLY A 102 26.81 -57.65 -12.80
C GLY A 102 26.15 -58.99 -12.51
#